data_AF-A0A2D8P7N8-F1
#
_entry.id   AF-A0A2D8P7N8-F1
#
_cell.length_a   1.000
_cell.length_b   1.000
_cell.length_c   1.000
_cell.angle_alpha   90.00
_cell.angle_beta   90.00
_cell.angle_gamma   90.00
#
_symmetry.space_group_name_H-M   'P 1'
#
loop_
_entity.id
_entity.type
_entity.pdbx_description
1 polymer ?
#
loop_
_entity_poly.entity_id
_entity_poly.type
_entity_poly.pdbx_seq_one_letter_code
_entity_poly.pdbx_strand_id
1 'polypeptide(L)'
;MRSFRAALAAALIALGCVTHATGQGRTFVAEGTDVAAAVGARALAMGGSGTAIANDPHAIYYNPALLAGLNRPMLSVTRQLNAELRPYSFFGATLPVTLLEPLGLNLTLGYASFPRVHARSTGAFAATDPQSVFLRLLLPGLQGTYDGVIDSKTLVRRFAAGVSPVASDAFSLGVAVDIIDCRTNTCGVNAKNGRFRADRVEAHAVSVSAGAAFRFSDRFKVAVSANDINTFLHASMVTITNGQVRSSNTVARLPMT
;
A
#
# COMPACT_ATOMS: atom_id res chain seq x y z
N MET A 1 -13.36 -34.61 -10.35
CA MET A 1 -12.22 -33.69 -10.66
C MET A 1 -12.16 -32.41 -9.80
N ARG A 2 -13.27 -31.88 -9.25
CA ARG A 2 -13.23 -30.70 -8.34
C ARG A 2 -12.67 -30.99 -6.94
N SER A 3 -12.83 -32.21 -6.43
CA SER A 3 -12.33 -32.66 -5.12
C SER A 3 -10.80 -32.78 -5.05
N PHE A 4 -10.14 -33.13 -6.16
CA PHE A 4 -8.69 -33.35 -6.20
C PHE A 4 -7.90 -32.04 -6.11
N ARG A 5 -8.44 -30.94 -6.68
CA ARG A 5 -7.81 -29.61 -6.61
C ARG A 5 -7.88 -29.00 -5.21
N ALA A 6 -8.96 -29.25 -4.47
CA ALA A 6 -9.11 -28.79 -3.09
C ALA A 6 -8.15 -29.51 -2.13
N ALA A 7 -7.96 -30.83 -2.32
CA ALA A 7 -7.02 -31.62 -1.52
C ALA A 7 -5.54 -31.22 -1.78
N LEU A 8 -5.18 -30.93 -3.04
CA LEU A 8 -3.83 -30.49 -3.39
C LEU A 8 -3.50 -29.10 -2.81
N ALA A 9 -4.47 -28.19 -2.79
CA ALA A 9 -4.33 -26.87 -2.17
C ALA A 9 -4.14 -26.96 -0.65
N ALA A 10 -4.87 -27.86 0.03
CA ALA A 10 -4.71 -28.10 1.47
C ALA A 10 -3.33 -28.69 1.81
N ALA A 11 -2.82 -29.62 0.99
CA ALA A 11 -1.51 -30.24 1.20
C ALA A 11 -0.34 -29.25 1.00
N LEU A 12 -0.43 -28.35 0.02
CA LEU A 12 0.59 -27.32 -0.23
C LEU A 12 0.65 -26.25 0.86
N ILE A 13 -0.48 -25.95 1.52
CA ILE A 13 -0.52 -25.00 2.65
C ILE A 13 0.04 -25.65 3.92
N ALA A 14 -0.23 -26.95 4.14
CA ALA A 14 0.28 -27.68 5.31
C ALA A 14 1.81 -27.89 5.25
N LEU A 15 2.38 -28.12 4.07
CA LEU A 15 3.84 -28.28 3.91
C LEU A 15 4.64 -26.98 4.16
N GLY A 16 3.99 -25.82 4.16
CA GLY A 16 4.62 -24.54 4.49
C GLY A 16 4.80 -24.29 6.00
N CYS A 17 4.24 -25.15 6.87
CA CYS A 17 4.24 -24.99 8.32
C CYS A 17 5.27 -25.88 9.02
N VAL A 18 6.53 -25.85 8.59
CA VAL A 18 7.61 -26.48 9.36
C VAL A 18 7.86 -25.64 10.63
N THR A 19 7.38 -26.17 11.75
CA THR A 19 7.52 -25.59 13.08
C THR A 19 8.99 -25.56 13.52
N HIS A 20 9.57 -24.38 13.60
CA HIS A 20 10.79 -24.15 14.37
C HIS A 20 10.38 -23.80 15.80
N ALA A 21 10.54 -24.75 16.73
CA ALA A 21 10.39 -24.52 18.15
C ALA A 21 11.77 -24.21 18.76
N THR A 22 12.14 -22.93 18.85
CA THR A 22 13.31 -22.45 19.59
C THR A 22 13.07 -21.04 20.14
N GLY A 23 12.99 -20.90 21.47
CA GLY A 23 12.88 -19.62 22.19
C GLY A 23 11.54 -18.88 22.00
N GLN A 24 11.08 -18.12 23.00
CA GLN A 24 9.95 -17.18 22.82
C GLN A 24 10.37 -15.97 21.96
N GLY A 25 10.86 -16.23 20.75
CA GLY A 25 11.25 -15.23 19.76
C GLY A 25 10.01 -14.63 19.12
N ARG A 26 9.40 -13.67 19.82
CA ARG A 26 8.37 -12.82 19.23
C ARG A 26 9.05 -11.87 18.25
N THR A 27 8.64 -11.91 16.98
CA THR A 27 9.12 -10.94 15.99
C THR A 27 7.95 -10.16 15.44
N PHE A 28 8.17 -8.88 15.20
CA PHE A 28 7.20 -8.00 14.56
C PHE A 28 7.96 -6.97 13.75
N VAL A 29 7.71 -6.95 12.46
CA VAL A 29 8.29 -6.00 11.51
C VAL A 29 7.16 -5.44 10.67
N ALA A 30 7.11 -4.11 10.51
CA ALA A 30 6.13 -3.44 9.67
C ALA A 30 6.82 -2.33 8.88
N GLU A 31 6.62 -2.33 7.57
CA GLU A 31 7.23 -1.40 6.61
C GLU A 31 6.17 -0.86 5.65
N GLY A 32 6.45 0.26 4.99
CA GLY A 32 5.56 0.85 3.98
C GLY A 32 5.12 2.26 4.31
N THR A 33 4.25 2.83 3.48
CA THR A 33 3.82 4.23 3.62
C THR A 33 2.84 4.48 4.75
N ASP A 34 2.01 3.49 5.09
CA ASP A 34 0.94 3.66 6.08
C ASP A 34 1.43 3.39 7.52
N VAL A 35 2.69 2.97 7.70
CA VAL A 35 3.35 2.93 9.02
C VAL A 35 3.94 4.29 9.41
N ALA A 36 3.30 5.37 8.97
CA ALA A 36 3.75 6.76 9.11
C ALA A 36 5.12 7.06 8.47
N ALA A 37 5.57 6.23 7.53
CA ALA A 37 6.81 6.50 6.81
C ALA A 37 6.54 7.30 5.53
N ALA A 38 7.14 8.48 5.44
CA ALA A 38 7.15 9.27 4.21
C ALA A 38 7.91 8.53 3.09
N VAL A 39 7.53 8.81 1.85
CA VAL A 39 8.18 8.26 0.65
C VAL A 39 9.26 9.20 0.15
N GLY A 40 10.46 8.68 -0.08
CA GLY A 40 11.61 9.45 -0.60
C GLY A 40 12.44 10.09 0.50
N ALA A 41 13.77 9.97 0.41
CA ALA A 41 14.69 10.47 1.43
C ALA A 41 14.54 11.98 1.69
N ARG A 42 14.33 12.77 0.63
CA ARG A 42 14.13 14.22 0.73
C ARG A 42 12.87 14.54 1.53
N ALA A 43 11.72 13.97 1.16
CA ALA A 43 10.46 14.25 1.85
C ALA A 43 10.48 13.74 3.29
N LEU A 44 11.10 12.58 3.54
CA LEU A 44 11.31 12.07 4.90
C LEU A 44 12.15 13.03 5.75
N ALA A 45 13.24 13.58 5.22
CA ALA A 45 14.08 14.57 5.92
C ALA A 45 13.34 15.88 6.24
N MET A 46 12.24 16.17 5.54
CA MET A 46 11.38 17.33 5.80
C MET A 46 10.10 16.96 6.57
N GLY A 47 10.07 15.79 7.23
CA GLY A 47 8.92 15.37 8.04
C GLY A 47 7.69 14.97 7.21
N GLY A 48 7.88 14.49 5.99
CA GLY A 48 6.80 14.05 5.10
C GLY A 48 6.14 15.17 4.28
N SER A 49 6.75 16.35 4.21
CA SER A 49 6.18 17.55 3.59
C SER A 49 6.20 17.56 2.04
N GLY A 50 5.87 16.47 1.36
CA GLY A 50 6.03 16.36 -0.10
C GLY A 50 4.96 17.06 -0.96
N THR A 51 3.79 17.37 -0.40
CA THR A 51 2.57 17.78 -1.13
C THR A 51 2.72 19.02 -2.03
N ALA A 52 3.62 19.94 -1.69
CA ALA A 52 3.84 21.18 -2.45
C ALA A 52 5.23 21.26 -3.13
N ILE A 53 6.15 20.35 -2.81
CA ILE A 53 7.58 20.51 -3.16
C ILE A 53 8.18 19.33 -3.90
N ALA A 54 7.43 18.23 -4.05
CA ALA A 54 7.87 17.12 -4.89
C ALA A 54 8.06 17.60 -6.33
N ASN A 55 9.31 17.51 -6.81
CA ASN A 55 9.73 17.93 -8.15
C ASN A 55 10.46 16.78 -8.86
N ASP A 56 10.04 15.56 -8.55
CA ASP A 56 10.56 14.29 -9.06
C ASP A 56 9.40 13.27 -9.11
N PRO A 57 9.63 11.99 -9.49
CA PRO A 57 8.56 10.99 -9.54
C PRO A 57 7.82 10.75 -8.22
N HIS A 58 8.32 11.18 -7.06
CA HIS A 58 7.57 11.11 -5.80
C HIS A 58 6.33 12.02 -5.80
N ALA A 59 6.22 12.97 -6.74
CA ALA A 59 5.00 13.73 -6.99
C ALA A 59 3.78 12.81 -7.22
N ILE A 60 3.98 11.63 -7.85
CA ILE A 60 2.92 10.63 -8.04
C ILE A 60 2.31 10.21 -6.70
N TYR A 61 3.13 10.06 -5.66
CA TYR A 61 2.67 9.69 -4.31
C TYR A 61 2.05 10.90 -3.58
N TYR A 62 2.73 12.05 -3.55
CA TYR A 62 2.30 13.18 -2.74
C TYR A 62 1.18 14.02 -3.36
N ASN A 63 1.35 14.43 -4.61
CA ASN A 63 0.41 15.30 -5.30
C ASN A 63 0.58 15.20 -6.83
N PRO A 64 -0.35 14.56 -7.55
CA PRO A 64 -0.24 14.38 -9.00
C PRO A 64 -0.22 15.71 -9.77
N ALA A 65 -0.71 16.82 -9.21
CA ALA A 65 -0.65 18.13 -9.87
C ALA A 65 0.79 18.63 -10.08
N LEU A 66 1.73 18.17 -9.24
CA LEU A 66 3.14 18.56 -9.37
C LEU A 66 3.83 17.88 -10.55
N LEU A 67 3.23 16.85 -11.15
CA LEU A 67 3.75 16.22 -12.37
C LEU A 67 3.83 17.19 -13.55
N ALA A 68 2.89 18.14 -13.63
CA ALA A 68 2.86 19.14 -14.70
C ALA A 68 4.14 20.00 -14.75
N GLY A 69 4.84 20.14 -13.62
CA GLY A 69 6.12 20.86 -13.54
C GLY A 69 7.33 20.02 -13.94
N LEU A 70 7.17 18.73 -14.26
CA LEU A 70 8.25 17.86 -14.68
C LEU A 70 8.35 17.89 -16.21
N ASN A 71 9.41 18.50 -16.72
CA ASN A 71 9.63 18.76 -18.14
C ASN A 71 10.56 17.74 -18.82
N ARG A 72 10.94 16.67 -18.13
CA ARG A 72 11.80 15.61 -18.68
C ARG A 72 11.41 14.24 -18.15
N PRO A 73 11.70 13.15 -18.89
CA PRO A 73 11.55 11.81 -18.36
C PRO A 73 12.42 11.63 -17.11
N MET A 74 11.85 11.05 -16.05
CA MET A 74 12.57 10.80 -14.80
C MET A 74 12.24 9.41 -14.28
N LEU A 75 13.22 8.80 -13.60
CA LEU A 75 13.07 7.54 -12.88
C LEU A 75 13.53 7.76 -11.43
N SER A 76 12.83 7.17 -10.48
CA SER A 76 13.21 7.20 -9.07
C SER A 76 12.99 5.84 -8.42
N VAL A 77 13.96 5.44 -7.61
CA VAL A 77 13.89 4.24 -6.76
C VAL A 77 14.36 4.63 -5.38
N THR A 78 13.56 4.34 -4.37
CA THR A 78 13.90 4.59 -2.97
C THR A 78 13.89 3.27 -2.20
N ARG A 79 14.80 3.15 -1.24
CA ARG A 79 14.85 2.06 -0.26
C ARG A 79 15.12 2.66 1.13
N GLN A 80 14.43 2.15 2.14
CA GLN A 80 14.75 2.45 3.54
C GLN A 80 15.93 1.57 3.98
N LEU A 81 16.90 2.15 4.68
CA LEU A 81 18.13 1.44 5.09
C LEU A 81 17.84 0.28 6.05
N ASN A 82 16.82 0.43 6.88
CA ASN A 82 16.35 -0.55 7.85
C ASN A 82 15.24 -1.47 7.31
N ALA A 83 14.99 -1.49 5.99
CA ALA A 83 14.01 -2.40 5.40
C ALA A 83 14.55 -3.84 5.39
N GLU A 84 13.83 -4.73 6.07
CA GLU A 84 14.06 -6.16 6.18
C GLU A 84 13.14 -6.96 5.24
N LEU A 85 11.93 -6.47 4.98
CA LEU A 85 10.90 -7.22 4.25
C LEU A 85 10.93 -6.97 2.74
N ARG A 86 11.26 -5.75 2.31
CA ARG A 86 11.31 -5.39 0.88
C ARG A 86 12.59 -4.67 0.46
N PRO A 87 13.08 -4.93 -0.78
CA PRO A 87 14.29 -4.30 -1.29
C PRO A 87 14.07 -2.85 -1.77
N TYR A 88 12.83 -2.39 -1.89
CA TYR A 88 12.48 -1.01 -2.25
C TYR A 88 11.23 -0.56 -1.50
N SER A 89 11.16 0.73 -1.22
CA SER A 89 10.00 1.42 -0.64
C SER A 89 9.27 2.28 -1.67
N PHE A 90 9.88 2.59 -2.81
CA PHE A 90 9.25 3.29 -3.92
C PHE A 90 9.95 2.98 -5.23
N PHE A 91 9.16 2.85 -6.29
CA PHE A 91 9.59 2.91 -7.67
C PHE A 91 8.66 3.86 -8.41
N GLY A 92 9.19 4.81 -9.16
CA GLY A 92 8.38 5.76 -9.93
C GLY A 92 9.06 6.20 -11.21
N ALA A 93 8.25 6.41 -12.25
CA ALA A 93 8.69 6.92 -13.54
C ALA A 93 7.72 8.00 -14.02
N THR A 94 8.25 9.03 -14.69
CA THR A 94 7.45 10.11 -15.28
C THR A 94 7.84 10.33 -16.73
N LEU A 95 6.85 10.67 -17.56
CA LEU A 95 7.01 10.93 -18.98
C LEU A 95 6.20 12.18 -19.36
N PRO A 96 6.87 13.29 -19.71
CA PRO A 96 6.21 14.44 -20.32
C PRO A 96 5.68 14.08 -21.70
N VAL A 97 4.48 14.55 -22.02
CA VAL A 97 3.78 14.30 -23.28
C VAL A 97 3.63 15.62 -24.02
N THR A 98 4.28 15.73 -25.17
CA THR A 98 4.31 16.96 -25.99
C THR A 98 3.07 17.13 -26.87
N LEU A 99 2.19 16.12 -26.96
CA LEU A 99 1.02 16.12 -27.85
C LEU A 99 0.02 17.26 -27.56
N LEU A 100 -0.04 17.74 -26.31
CA LEU A 100 -0.96 18.80 -25.91
C LEU A 100 -0.32 20.21 -25.88
N GLU A 101 0.97 20.31 -26.17
CA GLU A 101 1.65 21.61 -26.24
C GLU A 101 1.05 22.55 -27.30
N PRO A 102 0.63 22.09 -28.50
CA PRO A 102 -0.05 22.96 -29.47
C PRO A 102 -1.39 23.51 -28.98
N LEU A 103 -2.01 22.85 -28.00
CA LEU A 103 -3.23 23.31 -27.33
C LEU A 103 -2.93 24.23 -26.13
N GLY A 104 -1.66 24.55 -25.89
CA GLY A 104 -1.22 25.35 -24.76
C GLY A 104 -1.27 24.62 -23.42
N LEU A 105 -1.15 23.28 -23.41
CA LEU A 105 -1.15 22.47 -22.19
C LEU A 105 0.12 21.62 -22.07
N ASN A 106 0.76 21.67 -20.89
CA ASN A 106 1.79 20.73 -20.48
C ASN A 106 1.13 19.54 -19.82
N LEU A 107 1.35 18.33 -20.34
CA LEU A 107 0.87 17.09 -19.75
C LEU A 107 2.06 16.21 -19.36
N THR A 108 2.03 15.69 -18.14
CA THR A 108 3.00 14.69 -17.68
C THR A 108 2.27 13.49 -17.12
N LEU A 109 2.65 12.30 -17.62
CA LEU A 109 2.16 11.02 -17.12
C LEU A 109 3.15 10.45 -16.10
N GLY A 110 2.63 9.72 -15.13
CA GLY A 110 3.41 9.08 -14.08
C GLY A 110 2.92 7.66 -13.78
N TYR A 111 3.85 6.77 -13.48
CA TYR A 111 3.59 5.46 -12.91
C TYR A 111 4.43 5.27 -11.64
N ALA A 112 3.81 4.76 -10.58
CA ALA A 112 4.52 4.41 -9.36
C ALA A 112 4.07 3.06 -8.79
N SER A 113 5.00 2.37 -8.12
CA SER A 113 4.77 1.15 -7.37
C SER A 113 5.40 1.29 -5.98
N PHE A 114 4.60 1.19 -4.93
CA PHE A 114 5.06 1.31 -3.56
C PHE A 114 4.23 0.46 -2.58
N PRO A 115 4.85 -0.15 -1.55
CA PRO A 115 4.13 -0.87 -0.52
C PRO A 115 3.45 0.12 0.43
N ARG A 116 2.12 0.00 0.59
CA ARG A 116 1.39 0.73 1.65
C ARG A 116 1.72 0.16 3.01
N VAL A 117 1.66 -1.17 3.13
CA VAL A 117 2.03 -1.90 4.34
C VAL A 117 2.62 -3.24 3.94
N HIS A 118 3.71 -3.64 4.58
CA HIS A 118 4.13 -5.02 4.69
C HIS A 118 4.40 -5.29 6.16
N ALA A 119 3.52 -6.05 6.81
CA ALA A 119 3.63 -6.42 8.21
C ALA A 119 3.82 -7.94 8.34
N ARG A 120 4.85 -8.35 9.09
CA ARG A 120 5.09 -9.74 9.45
C ARG A 120 5.21 -9.87 10.96
N SER A 121 4.52 -10.84 11.54
CA SER A 121 4.70 -11.20 12.95
C SER A 121 4.81 -12.69 13.16
N THR A 122 5.57 -13.09 14.18
CA THR A 122 5.67 -14.48 14.64
C THR A 122 5.56 -14.56 16.16
N GLY A 123 4.87 -15.57 16.65
CA GLY A 123 4.73 -15.90 18.07
C GLY A 123 3.43 -15.41 18.70
N ALA A 124 3.37 -15.47 20.04
CA ALA A 124 2.21 -15.13 20.83
C ALA A 124 2.19 -13.64 21.21
N PHE A 125 1.08 -12.96 20.92
CA PHE A 125 0.83 -11.58 21.35
C PHE A 125 -0.37 -11.53 22.28
N ALA A 126 -0.25 -10.80 23.39
CA ALA A 126 -1.37 -10.49 24.25
C ALA A 126 -2.29 -9.46 23.58
N ALA A 127 -3.56 -9.42 24.00
CA ALA A 127 -4.54 -8.50 23.43
C ALA A 127 -4.23 -7.02 23.70
N THR A 128 -3.39 -6.72 24.68
CA THR A 128 -2.96 -5.37 25.04
C THR A 128 -1.62 -4.99 24.41
N ASP A 129 -0.94 -5.92 23.72
CA ASP A 129 0.34 -5.63 23.10
C ASP A 129 0.16 -4.66 21.93
N PRO A 130 1.00 -3.61 21.79
CA PRO A 130 0.90 -2.65 20.70
C PRO A 130 0.91 -3.32 19.31
N GLN A 131 1.69 -4.38 19.15
CA GLN A 131 1.76 -5.16 17.91
C GLN A 131 0.42 -5.85 17.61
N SER A 132 -0.26 -6.40 18.62
CA SER A 132 -1.59 -7.01 18.47
C SER A 132 -2.66 -5.97 18.17
N VAL A 133 -2.58 -4.77 18.77
CA VAL A 133 -3.45 -3.63 18.43
C VAL A 133 -3.25 -3.23 16.98
N PHE A 134 -2.00 -3.02 16.56
CA PHE A 134 -1.66 -2.65 15.19
C PHE A 134 -2.11 -3.70 14.16
N LEU A 135 -1.87 -4.98 14.43
CA LEU A 135 -2.31 -6.06 13.54
C LEU A 135 -3.84 -6.14 13.43
N ARG A 136 -4.59 -5.80 14.49
CA ARG A 136 -6.06 -5.74 14.44
C ARG A 136 -6.59 -4.52 13.69
N LEU A 137 -5.84 -3.42 13.66
CA LEU A 137 -6.14 -2.28 12.79
C LEU A 137 -5.93 -2.66 11.32
N LEU A 138 -4.86 -3.39 11.01
CA LEU A 138 -4.59 -3.87 9.64
C LEU A 138 -5.53 -4.98 9.19
N LEU A 139 -5.90 -5.88 10.09
CA LEU A 139 -6.66 -7.10 9.82
C LEU A 139 -7.91 -7.14 10.70
N PRO A 140 -8.98 -6.43 10.31
CA PRO A 140 -10.25 -6.48 11.02
C PRO A 140 -10.73 -7.93 11.18
N GLY A 141 -11.06 -8.33 12.41
CA GLY A 141 -11.47 -9.70 12.73
C GLY A 141 -10.35 -10.61 13.23
N LEU A 142 -9.09 -10.15 13.22
CA LEU A 142 -8.01 -10.83 13.95
C LEU A 142 -8.31 -10.78 15.46
N GLN A 143 -8.14 -11.92 16.14
CA GLN A 143 -8.34 -11.98 17.59
C GLN A 143 -7.12 -11.41 18.32
N GLY A 144 -7.36 -10.76 19.48
CA GLY A 144 -6.28 -10.11 20.24
C GLY A 144 -5.26 -11.08 20.85
N THR A 145 -5.61 -12.36 21.03
CA THR A 145 -4.76 -13.40 21.64
C THR A 145 -4.29 -14.43 20.61
N TYR A 146 -3.75 -13.93 19.51
CA TYR A 146 -3.26 -14.76 18.41
C TYR A 146 -1.84 -15.24 18.69
N ASP A 147 -1.60 -16.53 18.48
CA ASP A 147 -0.27 -17.15 18.51
C ASP A 147 0.00 -17.85 17.17
N GLY A 148 0.96 -17.33 16.41
CA GLY A 148 1.30 -17.90 15.11
C GLY A 148 2.05 -16.93 14.21
N VAL A 149 1.94 -17.16 12.91
CA VAL A 149 2.57 -16.36 11.86
C VAL A 149 1.52 -15.53 11.14
N ILE A 150 1.77 -14.23 10.98
CA ILE A 150 0.99 -13.32 10.14
C ILE A 150 1.95 -12.71 9.11
N ASP A 151 1.57 -12.72 7.84
CA ASP A 151 2.26 -12.01 6.76
C ASP A 151 1.20 -11.26 5.94
N SER A 152 1.17 -9.94 6.06
CA SER A 152 0.24 -9.05 5.37
C SER A 152 0.99 -8.10 4.45
N LYS A 153 0.58 -8.03 3.19
CA LYS A 153 1.22 -7.23 2.13
C LYS A 153 0.17 -6.43 1.40
N THR A 154 0.38 -5.12 1.30
CA THR A 154 -0.43 -4.20 0.51
C THR A 154 0.49 -3.45 -0.44
N LEU A 155 0.31 -3.69 -1.74
CA LEU A 155 1.07 -3.03 -2.80
C LEU A 155 0.15 -2.11 -3.59
N VAL A 156 0.61 -0.90 -3.87
CA VAL A 156 -0.09 0.06 -4.73
C VAL A 156 0.65 0.18 -6.05
N ARG A 157 -0.12 0.11 -7.14
CA ARG A 157 0.29 0.52 -8.48
C ARG A 157 -0.54 1.76 -8.84
N ARG A 158 0.11 2.91 -8.87
CA ARG A 158 -0.51 4.21 -9.11
C ARG A 158 -0.19 4.70 -10.51
N PHE A 159 -1.21 5.09 -11.26
CA PHE A 159 -1.09 5.81 -12.52
C PHE A 159 -1.56 7.23 -12.28
N ALA A 160 -0.80 8.22 -12.74
CA ALA A 160 -1.10 9.62 -12.50
C ALA A 160 -0.89 10.46 -13.75
N ALA A 161 -1.62 11.56 -13.83
CA ALA A 161 -1.45 12.58 -14.83
C ALA A 161 -1.51 13.95 -14.16
N GLY A 162 -0.59 14.84 -14.54
CA GLY A 162 -0.63 16.25 -14.16
C GLY A 162 -0.68 17.13 -15.40
N VAL A 163 -1.47 18.19 -15.33
CA VAL A 163 -1.64 19.17 -16.41
C VAL A 163 -1.49 20.60 -15.90
N SER A 164 -0.84 21.46 -16.69
CA SER A 164 -0.81 22.92 -16.48
C SER A 164 -0.88 23.66 -17.82
N PRO A 165 -1.33 24.92 -17.84
CA PRO A 165 -1.17 25.76 -19.02
C PRO A 165 0.30 25.97 -19.37
N VAL A 166 0.64 26.01 -20.66
CA VAL A 166 1.98 26.37 -21.17
C VAL A 166 2.24 27.86 -20.94
N ALA A 167 1.20 28.69 -21.11
CA ALA A 167 1.29 30.14 -20.93
C ALA A 167 1.53 30.55 -19.47
N SER A 168 1.25 29.66 -18.51
CA SER A 168 1.47 29.91 -17.09
C SER A 168 1.55 28.62 -16.30
N ASP A 169 2.64 28.45 -15.55
CA ASP A 169 2.82 27.41 -14.54
C ASP A 169 2.29 27.84 -13.16
N ALA A 170 1.50 28.93 -13.10
CA ALA A 170 0.88 29.41 -11.87
C ALA A 170 -0.13 28.41 -11.29
N PHE A 171 -0.74 27.57 -12.12
CA PHE A 171 -1.74 26.61 -11.70
C PHE A 171 -1.54 25.26 -12.38
N SER A 172 -1.66 24.19 -11.60
CA SER A 172 -1.68 22.84 -12.13
C SER A 172 -2.73 21.98 -11.43
N LEU A 173 -3.25 21.03 -12.19
CA LEU A 173 -4.17 20.00 -11.73
C LEU A 173 -3.56 18.63 -11.94
N GLY A 174 -3.96 17.67 -11.13
CA GLY A 174 -3.58 16.29 -11.36
C GLY A 174 -4.61 15.31 -10.84
N VAL A 175 -4.59 14.13 -11.44
CA VAL A 175 -5.43 13.00 -11.06
C VAL A 175 -4.57 11.75 -10.99
N ALA A 176 -4.96 10.81 -10.14
CA ALA A 176 -4.34 9.51 -10.08
C ALA A 176 -5.38 8.41 -9.86
N VAL A 177 -5.07 7.21 -10.37
CA VAL A 177 -5.83 5.99 -10.16
C VAL A 177 -4.90 4.97 -9.53
N ASP A 178 -5.36 4.40 -8.42
CA ASP A 178 -4.64 3.39 -7.67
C ASP A 178 -5.25 2.02 -7.89
N ILE A 179 -4.38 1.05 -8.14
CA ILE A 179 -4.70 -0.36 -8.08
C ILE A 179 -3.97 -0.92 -6.86
N ILE A 180 -4.75 -1.31 -5.85
CA ILE A 180 -4.28 -1.72 -4.54
C ILE A 180 -4.49 -3.23 -4.42
N ASP A 181 -3.40 -3.97 -4.27
CA ASP A 181 -3.41 -5.42 -4.07
C ASP A 181 -3.02 -5.74 -2.63
N CYS A 182 -3.98 -6.30 -1.89
CA CYS A 182 -3.80 -6.76 -0.52
C CYS A 182 -3.74 -8.29 -0.50
N ARG A 183 -2.73 -8.85 0.17
CA ARG A 183 -2.65 -10.28 0.48
C ARG A 183 -2.22 -10.48 1.91
N THR A 184 -3.04 -11.22 2.65
CA THR A 184 -2.74 -11.57 4.03
C THR A 184 -2.82 -13.08 4.18
N ASN A 185 -1.77 -13.65 4.76
CA ASN A 185 -1.76 -15.03 5.21
C ASN A 185 -1.60 -15.02 6.74
N THR A 186 -2.45 -15.77 7.41
CA THR A 186 -2.35 -16.03 8.86
C THR A 186 -2.38 -17.54 9.07
N CYS A 187 -1.53 -18.03 9.97
CA CYS A 187 -1.50 -19.42 10.40
C CYS A 187 -1.12 -19.47 11.88
N GLY A 188 -2.02 -19.97 12.72
CA GLY A 188 -1.77 -19.99 14.16
C GLY A 188 -2.82 -20.75 14.95
N VAL A 189 -2.63 -20.73 16.27
CA VAL A 189 -3.57 -21.24 17.25
C VAL A 189 -4.17 -20.08 18.03
N ASN A 190 -5.42 -20.26 18.41
CA ASN A 190 -6.09 -19.30 19.27
C ASN A 190 -5.89 -19.69 20.74
N ALA A 191 -5.28 -18.81 21.52
CA ALA A 191 -4.99 -19.07 22.93
C ALA A 191 -6.24 -19.35 23.79
N LYS A 192 -7.43 -18.88 23.39
CA LYS A 192 -8.67 -19.09 24.16
C LYS A 192 -9.27 -20.49 24.03
N ASN A 193 -9.08 -21.15 22.89
CA ASN A 193 -9.75 -22.42 22.60
C ASN A 193 -8.82 -23.51 22.03
N GLY A 194 -7.53 -23.21 21.89
CA GLY A 194 -6.51 -24.13 21.36
C GLY A 194 -6.74 -24.54 19.90
N ARG A 195 -7.69 -23.93 19.19
CA ARG A 195 -8.03 -24.34 17.82
C ARG A 195 -7.06 -23.74 16.83
N PHE A 196 -6.62 -24.58 15.90
CA PHE A 196 -5.83 -24.17 14.77
C PHE A 196 -6.70 -23.44 13.75
N ARG A 197 -6.21 -22.28 13.29
CA ARG A 197 -6.85 -21.47 12.25
C ARG A 197 -5.78 -20.95 11.30
N ALA A 198 -6.04 -21.13 10.01
CA ALA A 198 -5.28 -20.49 8.95
C ALA A 198 -6.23 -19.71 8.04
N ASP A 199 -5.95 -18.43 7.83
CA ASP A 199 -6.72 -17.59 6.92
C ASP A 199 -5.83 -17.07 5.80
N ARG A 200 -6.36 -17.09 4.58
CA ARG A 200 -5.81 -16.37 3.42
C ARG A 200 -6.84 -15.36 2.97
N VAL A 201 -6.46 -14.09 2.99
CA VAL A 201 -7.27 -12.97 2.50
C VAL A 201 -6.58 -12.40 1.28
N GLU A 202 -7.30 -12.28 0.18
CA GLU A 202 -6.89 -11.56 -1.02
C GLU A 202 -7.89 -10.46 -1.27
N ALA A 203 -7.41 -9.23 -1.37
CA ALA A 203 -8.26 -8.07 -1.61
C ALA A 203 -7.69 -7.25 -2.76
N HIS A 204 -8.57 -6.80 -3.63
CA HIS A 204 -8.26 -5.89 -4.71
C HIS A 204 -9.09 -4.63 -4.52
N ALA A 205 -8.43 -3.48 -4.53
CA ALA A 205 -9.12 -2.21 -4.50
C ALA A 205 -8.68 -1.27 -5.60
N VAL A 206 -9.61 -0.43 -6.03
CA VAL A 206 -9.34 0.69 -6.95
C VAL A 206 -9.73 1.97 -6.26
N SER A 207 -8.83 2.95 -6.24
CA SER A 207 -9.11 4.28 -5.71
C SER A 207 -8.73 5.38 -6.69
N VAL A 208 -9.29 6.58 -6.48
CA VAL A 208 -9.03 7.76 -7.28
C VAL A 208 -8.53 8.85 -6.36
N SER A 209 -7.52 9.59 -6.82
CA SER A 209 -6.94 10.72 -6.12
C SER A 209 -6.92 11.95 -7.04
N ALA A 210 -6.99 13.13 -6.45
CA ALA A 210 -6.92 14.39 -7.17
C ALA A 210 -6.02 15.37 -6.44
N GLY A 211 -5.39 16.27 -7.18
CA GLY A 211 -4.52 17.29 -6.63
C GLY A 211 -4.62 18.59 -7.40
N ALA A 212 -4.29 19.68 -6.71
CA ALA A 212 -4.13 21.00 -7.28
C ALA A 212 -2.90 21.68 -6.68
N ALA A 213 -2.23 22.52 -7.46
CA ALA A 213 -1.16 23.38 -6.99
C ALA A 213 -1.31 24.78 -7.58
N PHE A 214 -1.02 25.79 -6.76
CA PHE A 214 -1.02 27.18 -7.14
C PHE A 214 0.30 27.84 -6.72
N ARG A 215 0.98 28.47 -7.67
CA ARG A 215 2.26 29.16 -7.50
C ARG A 215 2.02 30.66 -7.59
N PHE A 216 2.16 31.36 -6.46
CA PHE A 216 1.99 32.81 -6.38
C PHE A 216 3.26 33.57 -6.79
N SER A 217 4.43 32.96 -6.57
CA SER A 217 5.74 33.49 -6.94
C SER A 217 6.73 32.35 -7.13
N ASP A 218 7.97 32.64 -7.49
CA ASP A 218 9.02 31.62 -7.61
C ASP A 218 9.36 30.94 -6.28
N ARG A 219 8.95 31.54 -5.14
CA ARG A 219 9.25 31.06 -3.78
C ARG A 219 8.04 30.62 -2.99
N PHE A 220 6.83 30.98 -3.41
CA PHE A 220 5.60 30.67 -2.67
C PHE A 220 4.63 29.84 -3.51
N LYS A 221 4.39 28.62 -3.06
CA LYS A 221 3.48 27.65 -3.68
C LYS A 221 2.61 27.00 -2.62
N VAL A 222 1.31 26.90 -2.90
CA VAL A 222 0.33 26.18 -2.10
C VAL A 222 -0.18 25.01 -2.91
N ALA A 223 -0.37 23.86 -2.30
CA ALA A 223 -0.86 22.68 -2.98
C ALA A 223 -1.74 21.84 -2.06
N VAL A 224 -2.77 21.24 -2.63
CA VAL A 224 -3.74 20.38 -1.94
C VAL A 224 -3.83 19.07 -2.71
N SER A 225 -3.96 17.98 -1.98
CA SER A 225 -4.10 16.62 -2.53
C SER A 225 -5.16 15.88 -1.71
N ALA A 226 -6.07 15.22 -2.39
CA ALA A 226 -7.09 14.36 -1.82
C ALA A 226 -6.87 12.95 -2.37
N ASN A 227 -6.59 12.00 -1.49
CA ASN A 227 -6.35 10.61 -1.85
C ASN A 227 -7.59 9.76 -1.53
N ASP A 228 -7.69 8.58 -2.14
CA ASP A 228 -8.70 7.57 -1.79
C ASP A 228 -10.17 8.08 -1.83
N ILE A 229 -10.49 9.01 -2.75
CA ILE A 229 -11.80 9.68 -2.90
C ILE A 229 -12.94 8.67 -3.15
N ASN A 230 -12.65 7.53 -3.78
CA ASN A 230 -13.66 6.53 -4.06
C ASN A 230 -13.04 5.14 -4.16
N THR A 231 -12.90 4.48 -3.01
CA THR A 231 -12.22 3.18 -2.94
C THR A 231 -13.23 2.04 -2.95
N PHE A 232 -13.20 1.24 -4.03
CA PHE A 232 -13.97 0.01 -4.13
C PHE A 232 -13.09 -1.17 -3.77
N LEU A 233 -13.51 -1.98 -2.81
CA LEU A 233 -12.77 -3.14 -2.31
C LEU A 233 -13.52 -4.43 -2.63
N HIS A 234 -12.84 -5.36 -3.29
CA HIS A 234 -13.29 -6.74 -3.49
C HIS A 234 -12.38 -7.68 -2.72
N ALA A 235 -12.90 -8.31 -1.67
CA ALA A 235 -12.15 -9.20 -0.79
C ALA A 235 -12.64 -10.64 -0.91
N SER A 236 -11.69 -11.58 -1.03
CA SER A 236 -11.90 -13.02 -0.97
C SER A 236 -11.14 -13.55 0.25
N MET A 237 -11.84 -14.30 1.09
CA MET A 237 -11.26 -14.90 2.29
C MET A 237 -11.47 -16.42 2.26
N VAL A 238 -10.39 -17.15 2.49
CA VAL A 238 -10.40 -18.59 2.71
C VAL A 238 -9.93 -18.86 4.12
N THR A 239 -10.81 -19.43 4.94
CA THR A 239 -10.53 -19.81 6.33
C THR A 239 -10.51 -21.31 6.45
N ILE A 240 -9.44 -21.84 7.03
CA ILE A 240 -9.26 -23.24 7.39
C ILE A 240 -9.31 -23.33 8.91
N THR A 241 -10.31 -24.02 9.46
CA THR A 241 -10.43 -24.26 10.91
C THR A 241 -10.53 -25.76 11.15
N ASN A 242 -9.55 -26.34 11.86
CA ASN A 242 -9.51 -27.79 12.15
C ASN A 242 -9.80 -28.67 10.91
N GLY A 243 -9.20 -28.33 9.76
CA GLY A 243 -9.38 -29.05 8.49
C GLY A 243 -10.65 -28.71 7.69
N GLN A 244 -11.58 -27.93 8.24
CA GLN A 244 -12.74 -27.43 7.48
C GLN A 244 -12.39 -26.14 6.75
N VAL A 245 -12.65 -26.12 5.44
CA VAL A 245 -12.44 -24.96 4.56
C VAL A 245 -13.74 -24.18 4.39
N ARG A 246 -13.70 -22.87 4.61
CA ARG A 246 -14.78 -21.93 4.32
C ARG A 246 -14.26 -20.82 3.43
N SER A 247 -15.04 -20.46 2.41
CA SER A 247 -14.74 -19.32 1.53
C SER A 247 -15.83 -18.26 1.65
N SER A 248 -15.43 -16.99 1.71
CA SER A 248 -16.35 -15.85 1.69
C SER A 248 -15.84 -14.79 0.72
N ASN A 249 -16.75 -14.18 -0.03
CA ASN A 249 -16.48 -13.02 -0.87
C ASN A 249 -17.25 -11.83 -0.31
N THR A 250 -16.59 -10.69 -0.17
CA THR A 250 -17.20 -9.46 0.30
C THR A 250 -16.82 -8.32 -0.62
N VAL A 251 -17.81 -7.48 -0.96
CA VAL A 251 -17.59 -6.23 -1.69
C VAL A 251 -17.95 -5.09 -0.75
N ALA A 252 -17.03 -4.15 -0.59
CA ALA A 252 -17.23 -2.99 0.26
C ALA A 252 -16.82 -1.72 -0.48
N ARG A 253 -17.50 -0.62 -0.17
CA ARG A 253 -17.09 0.73 -0.57
C ARG A 253 -16.57 1.41 0.68
N LEU A 254 -15.29 1.80 0.66
CA LEU A 254 -14.68 2.47 1.81
C LEU A 254 -15.01 3.97 1.74
N PRO A 255 -15.29 4.62 2.89
CA PRO A 255 -15.45 6.06 2.96
C PRO A 255 -14.13 6.77 2.60
N MET A 256 -14.22 8.02 2.15
CA MET A 256 -13.04 8.87 1.91
C MET A 256 -12.22 9.01 3.21
N THR A 257 -10.90 8.95 3.10
CA THR A 257 -9.94 9.15 4.18
C THR A 257 -9.06 10.35 3.93
#